data_AF-A0A7C7SQM0-F1
#
_entry.id   AF-A0A7C7SQM0-F1
#
_cell.length_a   1.000
_cell.length_b   1.000
_cell.length_c   1.000
_cell.angle_alpha   90.00
_cell.angle_beta   90.00
_cell.angle_gamma   90.00
#
_symmetry.space_group_name_H-M   'P 1'
#
loop_
_entity.id
_entity.type
_entity.pdbx_description
1 polymer ?
#
loop_
_entity_poly.entity_id
_entity_poly.type
_entity_poly.pdbx_seq_one_letter_code
_entity_poly.pdbx_strand_id
1 'polypeptide(L)'
;MLDQAEPFYAGTLFGIPPSMSVLGTMRDALIAETSLRRKDREPIVPEDVRLFQNADDGMIRVIFLFPKADVITPDDKDVELVTWLIDSEAKKTFKLEDMMFNGTLAL
;
A
#
# COMPACT_ATOMS: atom_id res chain seq x y z
N MET A 1 -5.30 -22.05 -16.85
CA MET A 1 -4.77 -20.67 -16.87
C MET A 1 -4.21 -20.43 -15.48
N LEU A 2 -2.94 -20.03 -15.36
CA LEU A 2 -2.17 -20.08 -14.11
C LEU A 2 -2.81 -19.19 -13.01
N ASP A 3 -3.37 -19.82 -11.97
CA ASP A 3 -3.65 -19.18 -10.68
C ASP A 3 -2.33 -18.95 -9.93
N GLN A 4 -1.48 -18.07 -10.47
CA GLN A 4 -0.32 -17.62 -9.72
C GLN A 4 -0.83 -16.57 -8.74
N ALA A 5 -1.08 -16.98 -7.50
CA ALA A 5 -1.44 -16.06 -6.42
C ALA A 5 -0.43 -14.92 -6.39
N GLU A 6 -0.91 -13.68 -6.57
CA GLU A 6 -0.04 -12.51 -6.51
C GLU A 6 0.62 -12.45 -5.13
N PRO A 7 1.96 -12.42 -5.03
CA PRO A 7 2.67 -12.57 -3.76
C PRO A 7 2.56 -11.34 -2.85
N PHE A 8 1.99 -10.23 -3.35
CA PHE A 8 1.94 -8.96 -2.65
C PHE A 8 0.52 -8.38 -2.59
N TYR A 9 0.20 -7.71 -1.48
CA TYR A 9 -0.82 -6.66 -1.48
C TYR A 9 -0.19 -5.37 -2.03
N ALA A 10 -0.96 -4.59 -2.80
CA ALA A 10 -0.49 -3.32 -3.37
C ALA A 10 -1.25 -2.12 -2.78
N GLY A 11 -0.55 -1.30 -2.00
CA GLY A 11 -1.04 0.02 -1.61
C GLY A 11 -0.60 1.06 -2.64
N THR A 12 -1.52 1.81 -3.26
CA THR A 12 -1.17 2.80 -4.27
C THR A 12 -1.59 4.20 -3.85
N LEU A 13 -0.65 5.14 -3.92
CA LEU A 13 -0.90 6.57 -3.80
C LEU A 13 -0.87 7.21 -5.19
N PHE A 14 -1.87 8.06 -5.45
CA PHE A 14 -2.06 8.80 -6.69
C PHE A 14 -2.04 10.30 -6.43
N GLY A 15 -1.84 11.08 -7.50
CA GLY A 15 -1.93 12.54 -7.44
C GLY A 15 -0.74 13.20 -6.73
N ILE A 16 0.40 12.51 -6.65
CA ILE A 16 1.60 13.08 -6.08
C ILE A 16 2.20 14.07 -7.10
N PRO A 17 2.40 15.36 -6.75
CA PRO A 17 2.89 16.35 -7.70
C PRO A 17 4.30 16.02 -8.22
N PRO A 18 4.64 16.39 -9.48
CA PRO A 18 5.98 16.18 -10.04
C PRO A 18 7.11 16.85 -9.23
N SER A 19 6.78 17.91 -8.48
CA SER A 19 7.72 18.60 -7.58
C SER A 19 8.24 17.68 -6.47
N MET A 20 7.57 16.56 -6.17
CA MET A 20 8.00 15.55 -5.21
C MET A 20 8.80 14.40 -5.86
N SER A 21 9.43 14.62 -7.02
CA SER A 21 10.26 13.61 -7.69
C SER A 21 11.42 13.06 -6.85
N VAL A 22 11.86 13.80 -5.81
CA VAL A 22 12.86 13.34 -4.84
C VAL A 22 12.45 12.04 -4.12
N LEU A 23 11.15 11.74 -4.02
CA LEU A 23 10.66 10.47 -3.47
C LEU A 23 11.26 9.25 -4.19
N GLY A 24 11.62 9.39 -5.47
CA GLY A 24 12.28 8.34 -6.25
C GLY A 24 13.65 7.91 -5.72
N THR A 25 14.33 8.79 -4.97
CA THR A 25 15.62 8.48 -4.32
C THR A 25 15.48 8.06 -2.86
N MET A 26 14.26 8.07 -2.31
CA MET A 26 13.99 7.85 -0.88
C MET A 26 13.33 6.49 -0.61
N ARG A 27 13.57 5.49 -1.47
CA ARG A 27 12.90 4.18 -1.42
C ARG A 27 12.98 3.52 -0.04
N ASP A 28 14.15 3.47 0.58
CA ASP A 28 14.34 2.82 1.88
C ASP A 28 13.59 3.56 3.00
N ALA A 29 13.56 4.91 2.94
CA ALA A 29 12.78 5.71 3.87
C ALA A 29 11.28 5.47 3.68
N LEU A 30 10.80 5.42 2.43
CA LEU A 30 9.41 5.11 2.12
C LEU A 30 9.00 3.72 2.61
N ILE A 31 9.90 2.74 2.56
CA ILE A 31 9.68 1.41 3.14
C ILE A 31 9.55 1.50 4.66
N ALA A 32 10.49 2.16 5.34
CA ALA A 32 10.52 2.27 6.79
C ALA A 32 9.31 3.03 7.36
N GLU A 33 8.80 4.01 6.62
CA GLU A 33 7.73 4.91 7.05
C GLU A 33 6.33 4.45 6.60
N THR A 34 6.23 3.28 5.98
CA THR A 34 4.95 2.76 5.45
C THR A 34 4.60 1.41 6.06
N SER A 35 3.33 1.23 6.45
CA SER A 35 2.85 -0.03 7.01
C SER A 35 1.37 -0.26 6.74
N LEU A 36 0.98 -1.53 6.65
CA LEU A 36 -0.39 -1.99 6.85
C LEU A 36 -0.54 -2.43 8.30
N ARG A 37 -1.43 -1.78 9.04
CA ARG A 37 -1.69 -2.04 10.46
C ARG A 37 -3.02 -2.75 10.60
N ARG A 38 -3.01 -3.82 11.40
CA ARG A 38 -4.20 -4.56 11.84
C ARG A 38 -4.23 -4.52 13.34
N LYS A 39 -5.43 -4.55 13.91
CA LYS A 39 -5.58 -4.48 15.37
C LYS A 39 -4.89 -5.67 16.03
N ASP A 40 -4.09 -5.40 17.06
CA ASP A 40 -3.40 -6.39 17.89
C ASP A 40 -2.47 -7.35 17.12
N ARG A 41 -2.00 -6.95 15.92
CA ARG A 41 -1.05 -7.71 15.10
C ARG A 41 0.15 -6.86 14.71
N GLU A 42 1.25 -7.52 14.39
CA GLU A 42 2.42 -6.84 13.87
C GLU A 42 2.09 -6.13 12.54
N PRO A 43 2.59 -4.89 12.34
CA PRO A 43 2.43 -4.19 11.09
C PRO A 43 3.12 -4.93 9.94
N ILE A 44 2.47 -5.02 8.78
CA ILE A 44 3.10 -5.51 7.56
C ILE A 44 3.82 -4.33 6.92
N VAL A 45 5.15 -4.43 6.82
CA VAL A 45 5.99 -3.45 6.12
C VAL A 45 6.11 -3.85 4.64
N PRO A 46 6.22 -2.89 3.71
CA PRO A 46 6.41 -3.23 2.30
C PRO A 46 7.83 -3.78 2.07
N GLU A 47 7.97 -4.75 1.17
CA GLU A 47 9.28 -5.23 0.72
C GLU A 47 9.84 -4.36 -0.42
N ASP A 48 8.96 -3.70 -1.16
CA ASP A 48 9.31 -2.90 -2.32
C ASP A 48 8.39 -1.67 -2.45
N VAL A 49 8.96 -0.61 -3.02
CA VAL A 49 8.26 0.61 -3.41
C VAL A 49 8.65 0.95 -4.84
N ARG A 50 7.64 1.14 -5.69
CA ARG A 50 7.80 1.49 -7.10
C ARG A 50 7.18 2.84 -7.38
N LEU A 51 7.91 3.69 -8.08
CA LEU A 51 7.44 5.01 -8.47
C LEU A 51 7.32 5.06 -9.99
N PHE A 52 6.19 5.58 -10.45
CA PHE A 52 5.91 5.80 -11.86
C PHE A 52 5.52 7.26 -12.04
N GLN A 53 6.13 7.93 -13.00
CA GLN A 53 5.67 9.23 -13.43
C GLN A 53 4.73 9.04 -14.62
N ASN A 54 3.51 9.54 -14.51
CA ASN A 54 2.56 9.53 -15.60
C ASN A 54 3.02 10.49 -16.70
N ALA A 55 3.01 10.02 -17.96
CA ALA A 55 3.53 10.79 -19.08
C ALA A 55 2.62 11.99 -19.43
N ASP A 56 1.31 11.86 -19.19
CA ASP A 56 0.33 12.85 -19.65
C ASP A 56 0.27 14.11 -18.77
N ASP A 57 0.33 13.94 -17.45
CA ASP A 57 0.19 15.03 -16.47
C ASP A 57 1.43 15.21 -15.57
N GLY A 58 2.45 14.35 -15.75
CA GLY A 58 3.66 14.35 -14.93
C GLY A 58 3.45 13.86 -13.49
N MET A 59 2.23 13.47 -13.10
CA MET A 59 1.91 13.07 -11.74
C MET A 59 2.61 11.77 -11.37
N ILE A 60 3.08 11.70 -10.13
CA ILE A 60 3.76 10.54 -9.59
C ILE A 60 2.71 9.60 -8.98
N ARG A 61 2.85 8.32 -9.29
CA ARG A 61 2.17 7.20 -8.64
C ARG A 61 3.20 6.44 -7.83
N VAL A 62 2.91 6.21 -6.55
CA VAL A 62 3.74 5.40 -5.65
C VAL A 62 3.00 4.11 -5.34
N ILE A 63 3.65 2.97 -5.55
CA ILE A 63 3.10 1.64 -5.28
C ILE A 63 3.95 0.97 -4.21
N PHE A 64 3.34 0.65 -3.08
CA PHE A 64 3.93 -0.10 -1.97
C PHE A 64 3.52 -1.57 -2.09
N LEU A 65 4.50 -2.48 -2.08
CA LEU A 65 4.26 -3.93 -2.22
C LEU A 65 4.50 -4.63 -0.88
N PHE A 66 3.43 -5.09 -0.27
CA PHE A 66 3.44 -5.74 1.04
C PHE A 66 3.35 -7.25 0.88
N PRO A 67 4.26 -8.03 1.48
CA PRO A 67 4.26 -9.48 1.32
C PRO A 67 2.99 -10.10 1.90
N LYS A 68 2.40 -11.07 1.20
CA LYS A 68 1.28 -11.89 1.74
C LYS A 68 1.75 -12.97 2.72
N ALA A 69 2.94 -12.83 3.31
CA ALA A 69 3.47 -13.75 4.32
C ALA A 69 2.62 -13.79 5.60
N ASP A 70 1.98 -12.66 5.93
CA ASP A 70 0.94 -12.59 6.94
C ASP A 70 -0.39 -12.19 6.27
N VAL A 71 -1.24 -13.19 6.06
CA VAL A 71 -2.48 -13.06 5.30
C VAL A 71 -3.49 -12.18 6.05
N ILE A 72 -4.04 -11.21 5.34
CA ILE A 72 -5.18 -10.40 5.76
C ILE A 72 -6.46 -11.21 5.54
N THR A 73 -7.26 -11.31 6.59
CA THR A 73 -8.51 -12.08 6.62
C THR A 73 -9.67 -11.22 7.13
N PRO A 74 -10.94 -11.58 6.87
CA PRO A 74 -12.09 -10.84 7.40
C PRO A 74 -12.06 -10.64 8.93
N ASP A 75 -11.42 -11.53 9.68
CA ASP A 75 -11.31 -11.46 11.14
C ASP A 75 -10.44 -10.28 11.62
N ASP A 76 -9.57 -9.75 10.75
CA ASP A 76 -8.78 -8.54 11.05
C ASP A 76 -9.68 -7.29 11.14
N LYS A 77 -10.91 -7.34 10.59
CA LYS A 77 -11.96 -6.31 10.54
C LYS A 77 -11.55 -5.04 9.79
N ASP A 78 -10.51 -4.38 10.26
CA ASP A 78 -9.97 -3.15 9.73
C ASP A 78 -8.48 -3.33 9.39
N VAL A 79 -8.10 -2.81 8.22
CA VAL A 79 -6.69 -2.67 7.84
C VAL A 79 -6.42 -1.21 7.58
N GLU A 80 -5.34 -0.69 8.15
CA GLU A 80 -4.97 0.71 7.98
C GLU A 80 -3.65 0.83 7.25
N LEU A 81 -3.67 1.47 6.08
CA LEU A 81 -2.46 1.93 5.41
C LEU A 81 -2.04 3.27 6.03
N VAL A 82 -0.81 3.31 6.53
CA VAL A 82 -0.16 4.51 7.04
C VAL A 82 1.14 4.71 6.26
N THR A 83 1.38 5.91 5.76
CA THR A 83 2.64 6.28 5.10
C THR A 83 3.00 7.73 5.39
N TRP A 84 4.28 8.00 5.63
CA TRP A 84 4.80 9.36 5.71
C TRP A 84 5.51 9.74 4.42
N LEU A 85 5.11 10.87 3.85
CA LEU A 85 5.72 11.47 2.68
C LEU A 85 6.37 12.80 3.08
N ILE A 86 7.70 12.80 3.23
CA ILE A 86 8.51 13.94 3.66
C ILE A 86 8.07 14.44 5.05
N ASP A 87 7.09 15.32 5.11
CA ASP A 87 6.55 15.97 6.32
C ASP A 87 5.04 15.76 6.48
N SER A 88 4.41 14.98 5.60
CA SER A 88 2.98 14.79 5.54
C SER A 88 2.59 13.32 5.75
N GLU A 89 1.69 13.05 6.69
CA GLU A 89 1.12 11.71 6.90
C GLU A 89 -0.09 11.48 5.99
N ALA A 90 -0.08 10.38 5.25
CA ALA A 90 -1.25 9.86 4.55
C ALA A 90 -1.71 8.58 5.22
N LYS A 91 -3.01 8.55 5.56
CA LYS A 91 -3.65 7.44 6.26
C LYS A 91 -4.95 7.05 5.57
N LYS A 92 -5.18 5.74 5.42
CA LYS A 92 -6.44 5.19 4.94
C LYS A 92 -6.79 3.91 5.68
N THR A 93 -7.95 3.91 6.34
CA THR A 93 -8.55 2.70 6.89
C THR A 93 -9.46 2.04 5.86
N PHE A 94 -9.32 0.73 5.72
CA PHE A 94 -10.12 -0.16 4.92
C PHE A 94 -10.90 -1.07 5.85
N LYS A 95 -12.23 -0.96 5.82
CA LYS A 95 -13.10 -1.90 6.49
C LYS A 95 -13.26 -3.13 5.61
N LEU A 96 -12.83 -4.28 6.09
CA LEU A 96 -12.81 -5.50 5.28
C LEU A 96 -14.22 -6.00 4.97
N GLU A 97 -15.21 -5.68 5.82
CA GLU A 97 -16.63 -5.93 5.53
C GLU A 97 -17.11 -5.24 4.24
N ASP A 98 -16.61 -4.04 3.96
CA ASP A 98 -16.95 -3.26 2.76
C ASP A 98 -16.21 -3.76 1.51
N MET A 99 -15.19 -4.61 1.68
CA MET A 99 -14.37 -5.19 0.62
C MET A 99 -14.77 -6.63 0.28
N MET A 100 -15.86 -7.13 0.86
CA MET A 100 -16.39 -8.45 0.57
C MET A 100 -17.10 -8.45 -0.79
N PHE A 101 -16.70 -9.36 -1.68
CA PHE A 101 -17.36 -9.60 -2.96
C PHE A 101 -17.74 -11.08 -3.06
N ASN A 102 -19.02 -11.38 -3.28
CA ASN A 102 -19.55 -12.74 -3.32
C ASN A 102 -19.13 -13.60 -2.11
N GLY A 103 -19.13 -13.02 -0.91
CA GLY A 103 -18.78 -13.70 0.33
C GLY A 103 -17.27 -13.98 0.50
N THR A 104 -16.43 -13.47 -0.39
CA THR A 104 -14.97 -13.58 -0.30
C THR A 104 -14.36 -12.19 -0.17
N LEU A 105 -13.30 -12.07 0.63
CA LEU A 105 -12.55 -10.83 0.72
C LEU A 105 -11.83 -10.55 -0.60
N ALA A 106 -12.14 -9.43 -1.25
CA ALA A 106 -11.54 -9.05 -2.53
C ALA A 106 -10.31 -8.16 -2.29
N LEU A 107 -9.13 -8.79 -2.22
CA LEU A 107 -7.82 -8.15 -2.01
C LEU A 107 -6.83 -8.46 -3.13
#